data_AF-A0A6A8GCW7-F1
#
_entry.id   AF-A0A6A8GCW7-F1
#
_cell.length_a   1.000
_cell.length_b   1.000
_cell.length_c   1.000
_cell.angle_alpha   90.00
_cell.angle_beta   90.00
_cell.angle_gamma   90.00
#
_symmetry.space_group_name_H-M   'P 1'
#
loop_
_entity.id
_entity.type
_entity.pdbx_description
1 polymer ?
#
loop_
_entity_poly.entity_id
_entity_poly.type
_entity_poly.pdbx_seq_one_letter_code
_entity_poly.pdbx_strand_id
1 'polypeptide(L)'
;MQPIRFEEADSTERTQIGEGLTRIAVAAGRLETGRAEGKYFLRHDDGCAVCGESVVAGSPFYLDAETGEILCETHGRERREE
;
A
#
# COMPACT_ATOMS: atom_id res chain seq x y z
N MET A 1 -9.75 -11.24 -4.66
CA MET A 1 -10.32 -9.95 -4.22
C MET A 1 -9.66 -8.85 -5.04
N GLN A 2 -10.35 -7.77 -5.39
CA GLN A 2 -9.71 -6.70 -6.18
C GLN A 2 -8.70 -5.90 -5.34
N PRO A 3 -7.54 -5.51 -5.90
CA PRO A 3 -6.60 -4.64 -5.22
C PRO A 3 -7.25 -3.33 -4.77
N ILE A 4 -6.91 -2.88 -3.57
CA ILE A 4 -7.37 -1.63 -2.99
C ILE A 4 -6.50 -0.52 -3.54
N ARG A 5 -7.12 0.45 -4.21
CA ARG A 5 -6.43 1.65 -4.72
C ARG A 5 -6.29 2.68 -3.61
N PHE A 6 -5.08 3.22 -3.47
CA PHE A 6 -4.80 4.45 -2.74
C PHE A 6 -4.62 5.56 -3.76
N GLU A 7 -5.27 6.71 -3.54
CA GLU A 7 -5.22 7.82 -4.49
C GLU A 7 -3.85 8.50 -4.49
N GLU A 8 -3.23 8.62 -3.32
CA GLU A 8 -1.92 9.23 -3.14
C GLU A 8 -1.16 8.53 -2.02
N ALA A 9 0.14 8.33 -2.22
CA ALA A 9 1.06 7.92 -1.18
C ALA A 9 1.57 9.13 -0.40
N ASP A 10 1.63 9.06 0.93
CA ASP A 10 2.20 10.16 1.73
C ASP A 10 3.71 10.31 1.50
N SER A 11 4.39 9.19 1.28
CA SER A 11 5.83 9.13 1.05
C SER A 11 6.21 7.88 0.26
N THR A 12 7.47 7.79 -0.15
CA THR A 12 7.98 6.55 -0.77
C THR A 12 7.96 5.36 0.18
N GLU A 13 8.12 5.57 1.49
CA GLU A 13 8.24 4.47 2.46
C GLU A 13 6.91 4.01 3.05
N ARG A 14 5.94 4.92 3.19
CA ARG A 14 4.69 4.67 3.92
C ARG A 14 3.56 5.61 3.55
N THR A 15 2.34 5.15 3.80
CA THR A 15 1.10 5.92 3.70
C THR A 15 0.29 5.74 4.98
N GLN A 16 -0.22 6.82 5.56
CA GLN A 16 -1.10 6.81 6.70
C GLN A 16 -2.44 6.17 6.33
N ILE A 17 -2.94 5.29 7.19
CA ILE A 17 -4.19 4.57 6.93
C ILE A 17 -5.17 4.73 8.09
N GLY A 18 -6.47 4.64 7.78
CA GLY A 18 -7.54 4.59 8.77
C GLY A 18 -7.73 3.20 9.38
N GLU A 19 -8.51 3.13 10.46
CA GLU A 19 -8.80 1.85 11.17
C GLU A 19 -9.41 0.78 10.26
N GLY A 20 -10.20 1.16 9.24
CA GLY A 20 -10.78 0.23 8.28
C GLY A 20 -9.75 -0.62 7.52
N LEU A 21 -8.53 -0.12 7.33
CA LEU A 21 -7.47 -0.80 6.57
C LEU A 21 -6.44 -1.49 7.48
N THR A 22 -6.44 -1.22 8.79
CA THR A 22 -5.45 -1.79 9.71
C THR A 22 -5.44 -3.31 9.73
N ARG A 23 -6.61 -3.97 9.68
CA ARG A 23 -6.68 -5.44 9.66
C ARG A 23 -5.96 -6.04 8.45
N ILE A 24 -6.11 -5.40 7.28
CA ILE A 24 -5.46 -5.83 6.04
C ILE A 24 -3.95 -5.59 6.15
N ALA A 25 -3.54 -4.41 6.62
CA ALA A 25 -2.12 -4.09 6.83
C ALA A 25 -1.44 -5.03 7.85
N VAL A 26 -2.14 -5.45 8.91
CA VAL A 26 -1.65 -6.44 9.87
C VAL A 26 -1.51 -7.81 9.21
N ALA A 27 -2.53 -8.27 8.50
CA ALA A 27 -2.50 -9.56 7.81
C ALA A 27 -1.37 -9.61 6.76
N ALA A 28 -1.10 -8.49 6.10
CA ALA A 28 0.00 -8.30 5.16
C ALA A 28 1.38 -8.17 5.83
N GLY A 29 1.47 -8.06 7.17
CA GLY A 29 2.73 -7.81 7.87
C GLY A 29 3.34 -6.42 7.61
N ARG A 30 2.53 -5.48 7.13
CA ARG A 30 2.95 -4.14 6.68
C ARG A 30 2.44 -2.99 7.56
N LEU A 31 1.77 -3.30 8.67
CA LEU A 31 1.33 -2.27 9.61
C LEU A 31 2.52 -1.76 10.42
N GLU A 32 2.72 -0.44 10.37
CA GLU A 32 3.59 0.30 11.28
C GLU A 32 2.76 1.21 12.21
N THR A 33 3.15 1.29 13.48
CA THR A 33 2.47 2.09 14.52
C THR A 33 3.49 2.81 15.40
N GLY A 34 3.01 3.72 16.26
CA GLY A 34 3.85 4.38 17.27
C GLY A 34 4.66 5.59 16.76
N ARG A 35 4.26 6.17 15.63
CA ARG A 35 4.84 7.40 15.09
C ARG A 35 4.21 8.63 15.73
N ALA A 36 4.95 9.75 15.74
CA ALA A 36 4.41 11.02 16.23
C ALA A 36 3.43 11.64 15.23
N GLU A 37 3.62 11.40 13.93
CA GLU A 37 2.81 11.96 12.86
C GLU A 37 1.40 11.32 12.74
N GLY A 38 1.20 10.12 13.29
CA GLY A 38 -0.07 9.41 13.14
C GLY A 38 -0.10 8.04 13.83
N LYS A 39 -1.27 7.40 13.83
CA LYS A 39 -1.52 6.16 14.58
C LYS A 39 -1.15 4.89 13.80
N TYR A 40 -1.46 4.85 12.50
CA TYR A 40 -1.31 3.66 11.66
C TYR A 40 -0.76 4.03 10.29
N PHE A 41 0.24 3.28 9.85
CA PHE A 41 0.87 3.46 8.55
C PHE A 41 0.98 2.11 7.84
N LEU A 42 0.66 2.10 6.55
CA LEU A 42 0.97 1.00 5.65
C LEU A 42 2.40 1.22 5.13
N ARG A 43 3.29 0.26 5.35
CA ARG A 43 4.63 0.28 4.76
C ARG A 43 4.62 -0.16 3.31
N HIS A 44 5.36 0.55 2.47
CA HIS A 44 5.55 0.20 1.06
C HIS A 44 6.67 -0.84 0.88
N ASP A 45 7.64 -0.86 1.80
CA ASP A 45 8.80 -1.75 1.81
C ASP A 45 9.53 -1.75 0.45
N ASP A 46 9.57 -2.91 -0.22
CA ASP A 46 10.35 -3.19 -1.42
C ASP A 46 9.79 -2.56 -2.72
N GLY A 47 8.73 -1.76 -2.62
CA GLY A 47 8.02 -1.21 -3.79
C GLY A 47 7.08 -2.24 -4.43
N CYS A 48 6.86 -2.09 -5.74
CA CYS A 48 5.92 -2.94 -6.48
C CYS A 48 6.39 -4.40 -6.52
N ALA A 49 5.53 -5.34 -6.13
CA ALA A 49 5.83 -6.78 -6.13
C ALA A 49 6.14 -7.37 -7.53
N VAL A 50 5.75 -6.68 -8.61
CA VAL A 50 5.94 -7.15 -9.99
C VAL A 50 7.24 -6.61 -10.59
N CYS A 51 7.47 -5.30 -10.52
CA CYS A 51 8.63 -4.66 -11.17
C CYS A 51 9.68 -4.11 -10.19
N GLY A 52 9.43 -4.14 -8.89
CA GLY A 52 10.31 -3.57 -7.86
C GLY A 52 10.35 -2.04 -7.82
N GLU A 53 9.52 -1.36 -8.62
CA GLU A 53 9.51 0.11 -8.66
C GLU A 53 8.96 0.66 -7.33
N SER A 54 9.69 1.61 -6.75
CA SER A 54 9.28 2.24 -5.50
C SER A 54 7.99 3.04 -5.66
N VAL A 55 7.18 3.07 -4.61
CA VAL A 55 6.01 3.95 -4.57
C VAL A 55 6.46 5.42 -4.59
N VAL A 56 5.76 6.23 -5.38
CA VAL A 56 6.08 7.66 -5.51
C VAL A 56 5.13 8.47 -4.63
N ALA A 57 5.70 9.34 -3.79
CA ALA A 57 4.92 10.26 -2.96
C ALA A 57 4.00 11.14 -3.83
N GLY A 58 2.75 11.32 -3.41
CA GLY A 58 1.72 12.04 -4.15
C GLY A 58 1.22 11.31 -5.40
N SER A 59 1.57 10.04 -5.61
CA SER A 59 1.07 9.24 -6.74
C SER A 59 0.22 8.07 -6.28
N PRO A 60 -0.71 7.58 -7.13
CA PRO A 60 -1.52 6.41 -6.82
C PRO A 60 -0.67 5.13 -6.71
N PHE A 61 -1.13 4.22 -5.86
CA PHE A 61 -0.61 2.87 -5.76
C PHE A 61 -1.73 1.91 -5.30
N TYR A 62 -1.43 0.61 -5.25
CA TYR A 62 -2.40 -0.40 -4.86
C TYR A 62 -1.84 -1.34 -3.79
N LEU A 63 -2.74 -1.84 -2.95
CA LEU A 63 -2.50 -2.95 -2.02
C LEU A 63 -3.35 -4.14 -2.45
N ASP A 64 -2.73 -5.26 -2.79
CA ASP A 64 -3.43 -6.53 -2.90
C ASP A 64 -3.79 -7.00 -1.49
N ALA A 65 -5.08 -7.04 -1.17
CA ALA A 65 -5.56 -7.36 0.17
C ALA A 65 -5.47 -8.87 0.50
N GLU A 66 -5.26 -9.71 -0.51
CA GLU A 66 -5.11 -11.17 -0.32
C GLU A 66 -3.66 -11.54 -0.08
N THR A 67 -2.74 -10.99 -0.87
CA THR A 67 -1.31 -11.30 -0.76
C THR A 67 -0.56 -10.32 0.14
N GLY A 68 -1.13 -9.15 0.38
CA GLY A 68 -0.45 -8.06 1.04
C GLY A 68 0.58 -7.36 0.15
N GLU A 69 0.59 -7.61 -1.15
CA GLU A 69 1.56 -7.01 -2.08
C GLU A 69 1.24 -5.54 -2.36
N ILE A 70 2.30 -4.73 -2.48
CA ILE A 70 2.19 -3.36 -3.00
C ILE A 70 2.38 -3.41 -4.51
N LEU A 71 1.56 -2.67 -5.26
CA LEU A 71 1.65 -2.59 -6.71
C LEU A 71 1.72 -1.12 -7.13
N CYS A 72 2.58 -0.81 -8.10
CA CYS A 72 2.56 0.51 -8.74
C CYS A 72 1.26 0.70 -9.52
N GLU A 73 1.00 1.93 -9.97
CA GLU A 73 -0.24 2.27 -10.65
C GLU A 73 -0.55 1.36 -11.86
N THR A 74 0.46 1.05 -12.68
CA THR A 74 0.31 0.20 -13.86
C THR A 74 -0.13 -1.22 -13.49
N HIS A 75 0.68 -1.94 -12.70
CA HIS A 75 0.39 -3.34 -12.37
C HIS A 75 -0.83 -3.50 -11.46
N GLY A 76 -1.07 -2.52 -10.58
CA GLY A 76 -2.26 -2.51 -9.73
C GLY A 76 -3.55 -2.31 -10.52
N ARG A 77 -3.51 -1.49 -11.58
CA ARG A 77 -4.63 -1.33 -12.52
C ARG A 77 -4.86 -2.60 -13.32
N GLU A 78 -3.82 -3.18 -13.92
CA GLU A 78 -3.91 -4.43 -14.70
C GLU A 78 -4.59 -5.54 -13.88
N ARG A 79 -4.12 -5.79 -12.66
CA ARG A 79 -4.66 -6.84 -11.78
C ARG A 79 -6.08 -6.56 -11.26
N ARG A 80 -6.54 -5.31 -11.32
CA ARG A 80 -7.91 -4.94 -10.96
C ARG A 80 -8.89 -5.12 -12.12
N GLU A 81 -8.38 -5.08 -13.34
CA GLU A 81 -9.13 -5.25 -14.59
C GLU A 81 -9.24 -6.73 -15.01
N GLU A 82 -8.43 -7.62 -14.42
CA GLU A 82 -8.57 -9.09 -14.47
C GLU A 82 -9.77 -9.62 -13.67
#